data_AF-A0A840ZQA4-F1
#
_entry.id   AF-A0A840ZQA4-F1
#
_cell.length_a   1.000
_cell.length_b   1.000
_cell.length_c   1.000
_cell.angle_alpha   90.00
_cell.angle_beta   90.00
_cell.angle_gamma   90.00
#
_symmetry.space_group_name_H-M   'P 1'
#
loop_
_entity.id
_entity.type
_entity.pdbx_description
1 polymer ?
#
loop_
_entity_poly.entity_id
_entity_poly.type
_entity_poly.pdbx_seq_one_letter_code
_entity_poly.pdbx_strand_id
1 'polypeptide(L)'
;MTPPAILIIIPTTAGPLRLRALTPRSGLPASAAFADGDYRPLPWSADYARLCAAGGPLARLVGHEVGPHELRLSGSFDAGRSWEVPVGLAHGLTARGHRLVAEPAEADLILWATGAVDLDLAVLPGDYALLDKIERSRSLLAEAPRARLAVLLPDGPERAAAETAVRALGRPEMLPGKGLTAALDALTRPADPPVAAEAPPPARRLRRLALPVGALAAAGVAAMVAFTPRSVPSLSTKEPAATFAATTAAEPPAREPGTAAATAAKPPDADPAPAPKAPAAPMIHVEELRAPAGSSCRRVAFGADAPERRPVPVETADRFAPTRLAPDLCGIAVRAEAPASRIEVGPELRAAALPPVRLADGAQGYFLREGGRQNLVYAVQAVTEAGAASGPRLVHALTR
;
A
#
# COMPACT_ATOMS: atom_id res chain seq x y z
N MET A 1 -37.43 -5.15 -13.15
CA MET A 1 -36.68 -4.68 -11.97
C MET A 1 -35.42 -4.01 -12.46
N THR A 2 -35.09 -2.82 -11.98
CA THR A 2 -33.83 -2.14 -12.32
C THR A 2 -32.67 -2.93 -11.70
N PRO A 3 -31.56 -3.18 -12.42
CA PRO A 3 -30.38 -3.82 -11.84
C PRO A 3 -29.85 -2.98 -10.65
N PRO A 4 -29.24 -3.62 -9.64
CA PRO A 4 -28.72 -2.92 -8.47
C PRO A 4 -27.64 -1.90 -8.87
N ALA A 5 -27.60 -0.76 -8.18
CA ALA A 5 -26.50 0.19 -8.25
C ALA A 5 -25.28 -0.37 -7.49
N ILE A 6 -24.13 -0.45 -8.17
CA ILE A 6 -22.95 -1.17 -7.65
C ILE A 6 -21.81 -0.20 -7.34
N LEU A 7 -21.35 -0.19 -6.09
CA LEU A 7 -20.07 0.41 -5.71
C LEU A 7 -18.95 -0.62 -5.87
N ILE A 8 -17.91 -0.29 -6.63
CA ILE A 8 -16.72 -1.14 -6.76
C ILE A 8 -15.63 -0.62 -5.83
N ILE A 9 -15.17 -1.48 -4.92
CA ILE A 9 -14.04 -1.21 -4.03
C ILE A 9 -12.82 -1.99 -4.52
N ILE A 10 -11.73 -1.26 -4.75
CA ILE A 10 -10.40 -1.78 -5.06
C ILE A 10 -9.56 -1.69 -3.78
N PRO A 11 -9.43 -2.76 -3.00
CA PRO A 11 -8.65 -2.74 -1.77
C PRO A 11 -7.15 -2.69 -2.09
N THR A 12 -6.44 -1.75 -1.47
CA THR A 12 -4.98 -1.63 -1.52
C THR A 12 -4.38 -1.67 -0.12
N THR A 13 -3.08 -1.92 0.00
CA THR A 13 -2.38 -1.87 1.29
C THR A 13 -2.25 -0.44 1.83
N ALA A 14 -2.45 0.59 1.00
CA ALA A 14 -2.51 1.99 1.42
C ALA A 14 -3.93 2.41 1.86
N GLY A 15 -4.94 1.55 1.65
CA GLY A 15 -6.35 1.83 1.90
C GLY A 15 -7.24 1.46 0.71
N PRO A 16 -8.56 1.29 0.92
CA PRO A 16 -9.47 1.00 -0.18
C PRO A 16 -9.64 2.21 -1.10
N LEU A 17 -9.69 1.95 -2.40
CA LEU A 17 -10.05 2.93 -3.42
C LEU A 17 -11.45 2.62 -3.96
N ARG A 18 -12.20 3.67 -4.30
CA ARG A 18 -13.50 3.55 -4.97
C ARG A 18 -13.32 3.79 -6.46
N LEU A 19 -13.96 2.97 -7.28
CA LEU A 19 -14.16 3.30 -8.69
C LEU A 19 -15.23 4.39 -8.78
N ARG A 20 -14.83 5.58 -9.23
CA ARG A 20 -15.70 6.77 -9.35
C ARG A 20 -16.42 6.81 -10.68
N ALA A 21 -15.73 6.46 -11.75
CA ALA A 21 -16.31 6.38 -13.09
C ALA A 21 -15.56 5.37 -13.96
N LEU A 22 -16.29 4.77 -14.88
CA LEU A 22 -15.77 3.97 -15.98
C LEU A 22 -16.49 4.40 -17.25
N THR A 23 -15.83 5.17 -18.08
CA THR A 23 -16.47 5.90 -19.19
C THR A 23 -15.76 5.61 -20.51
N PRO A 24 -16.47 5.21 -21.58
CA PRO A 24 -15.89 5.17 -22.92
C PRO A 24 -15.39 6.56 -23.32
N ARG A 25 -14.15 6.66 -23.81
CA ARG A 25 -13.52 7.94 -24.17
C ARG A 25 -12.70 7.80 -25.44
N SER A 26 -13.38 7.83 -26.59
CA SER A 26 -12.80 7.65 -27.93
C SER A 26 -11.68 8.64 -28.28
N GLY A 27 -11.62 9.80 -27.62
CA GLY A 27 -10.52 10.76 -27.78
C GLY A 27 -9.21 10.37 -27.08
N LEU A 28 -9.19 9.32 -26.26
CA LEU A 28 -7.95 8.80 -25.69
C LEU A 28 -7.24 7.87 -26.67
N PRO A 29 -5.90 7.93 -26.76
CA PRO A 29 -5.13 7.02 -27.62
C PRO A 29 -5.21 5.56 -27.15
N ALA A 30 -5.44 5.33 -25.86
CA ALA A 30 -5.67 4.03 -25.25
C ALA A 30 -6.43 4.20 -23.93
N SER A 31 -7.00 3.11 -23.39
CA SER A 31 -7.61 3.16 -22.04
C SER A 31 -6.59 3.58 -21.00
N ALA A 32 -7.00 4.45 -20.07
CA ALA A 32 -6.13 4.97 -19.04
C ALA A 32 -6.89 5.13 -17.73
N ALA A 33 -6.15 4.98 -16.62
CA ALA A 33 -6.69 5.14 -15.29
C ALA A 33 -6.13 6.41 -14.64
N PHE A 34 -6.94 7.06 -13.83
CA PHE A 34 -6.60 8.36 -13.25
C PHE A 34 -7.13 8.45 -11.82
N ALA A 35 -6.37 9.13 -10.95
CA ALA A 35 -6.88 9.56 -9.65
C ALA A 35 -7.86 10.72 -9.84
N ASP A 36 -8.86 10.81 -8.98
CA ASP A 36 -9.83 11.91 -8.99
C ASP A 36 -9.12 13.26 -8.87
N GLY A 37 -9.54 14.23 -9.68
CA GLY A 37 -8.90 15.54 -9.77
C GLY A 37 -7.52 15.60 -10.47
N ASP A 38 -6.95 14.48 -10.94
CA ASP A 38 -5.66 14.47 -11.68
C ASP A 38 -5.85 14.07 -13.15
N TYR A 39 -5.23 14.80 -14.09
CA TYR A 39 -5.27 14.48 -15.51
C TYR A 39 -4.15 13.53 -15.95
N ARG A 40 -3.15 13.27 -15.09
CA ARG A 40 -2.02 12.40 -15.41
C ARG A 40 -2.42 10.94 -15.20
N PRO A 41 -2.12 10.05 -16.16
CA PRO A 41 -2.40 8.62 -15.99
C PRO A 41 -1.67 8.05 -14.77
N LEU A 42 -2.33 7.13 -14.06
CA LEU A 42 -1.73 6.36 -12.97
C LEU A 42 -0.60 5.48 -13.53
N PRO A 43 0.43 5.13 -12.72
CA PRO A 43 1.60 4.38 -13.19
C PRO A 43 1.29 3.04 -13.88
N TRP A 44 0.20 2.37 -13.49
CA TRP A 44 -0.26 1.10 -14.06
C TRP A 44 -1.24 1.26 -15.25
N SER A 45 -1.48 2.48 -15.72
CA SER A 45 -2.41 2.73 -16.84
C SER A 45 -2.02 1.99 -18.11
N ALA A 46 -0.73 1.75 -18.35
CA ALA A 46 -0.28 0.98 -19.51
C ALA A 46 -0.68 -0.51 -19.44
N ASP A 47 -0.72 -1.10 -18.24
CA ASP A 47 -1.24 -2.46 -18.04
C ASP A 47 -2.76 -2.50 -18.27
N TYR A 48 -3.47 -1.49 -17.78
CA TYR A 48 -4.91 -1.33 -18.03
C TYR A 48 -5.22 -1.15 -19.53
N ALA A 49 -4.43 -0.33 -20.24
CA ALA A 49 -4.52 -0.19 -21.69
C ALA A 49 -4.41 -1.54 -22.41
N ARG A 50 -3.44 -2.39 -22.01
CA ARG A 50 -3.27 -3.74 -22.57
C ARG A 50 -4.45 -4.64 -22.29
N LEU A 51 -5.01 -4.56 -21.09
CA LEU A 51 -6.17 -5.35 -20.69
C LEU A 51 -7.42 -5.00 -21.54
N CYS A 52 -7.59 -3.73 -21.89
CA CYS A 52 -8.70 -3.21 -22.72
C CYS A 52 -8.43 -3.18 -24.24
N ALA A 53 -7.21 -3.49 -24.69
CA ALA A 53 -6.83 -3.36 -26.10
C ALA A 53 -7.73 -4.18 -27.02
N ALA A 54 -7.78 -3.83 -28.31
CA ALA A 54 -8.47 -4.64 -29.32
C ALA A 54 -7.93 -6.08 -29.31
N GLY A 55 -8.83 -7.07 -29.22
CA GLY A 55 -8.47 -8.47 -29.05
C GLY A 55 -7.85 -8.84 -27.68
N GLY A 56 -7.76 -7.88 -26.75
CA GLY A 56 -7.25 -8.08 -25.40
C GLY A 56 -8.19 -8.93 -24.52
N PRO A 57 -7.74 -9.35 -23.32
CA PRO A 57 -8.48 -10.28 -22.47
C PRO A 57 -9.91 -9.83 -22.16
N LEU A 58 -10.15 -8.53 -21.92
CA LEU A 58 -11.50 -8.05 -21.58
C LEU A 58 -12.49 -8.16 -22.74
N ALA A 59 -12.04 -8.10 -24.00
CA ALA A 59 -12.94 -8.23 -25.14
C ALA A 59 -13.68 -9.59 -25.11
N ARG A 60 -13.01 -10.64 -24.61
CA ARG A 60 -13.61 -11.98 -24.42
C ARG A 60 -14.64 -11.99 -23.30
N LEU A 61 -14.41 -11.24 -22.22
CA LEU A 61 -15.33 -11.15 -21.09
C LEU A 61 -16.61 -10.37 -21.43
N VAL A 62 -16.47 -9.26 -22.16
CA VAL A 62 -17.61 -8.38 -22.51
C VAL A 62 -18.30 -8.81 -23.81
N GLY A 63 -17.66 -9.63 -24.64
CA GLY A 63 -18.21 -10.13 -25.91
C GLY A 63 -18.08 -9.18 -27.10
N HIS A 64 -17.38 -8.05 -26.94
CA HIS A 64 -17.10 -7.06 -27.99
C HIS A 64 -15.81 -6.29 -27.67
N GLU A 65 -15.33 -5.47 -28.60
CA GLU A 65 -14.21 -4.59 -28.30
C GLU A 65 -14.61 -3.52 -27.28
N VAL A 66 -13.81 -3.38 -26.22
CA VAL A 66 -14.04 -2.36 -25.17
C VAL A 66 -13.69 -0.98 -25.72
N GLY A 67 -12.60 -0.86 -26.48
CA GLY A 67 -12.10 0.44 -26.95
C GLY A 67 -11.58 1.34 -25.82
N PRO A 68 -11.06 2.54 -26.13
CA PRO A 68 -10.47 3.42 -25.13
C PRO A 68 -11.46 3.84 -24.05
N HIS A 69 -11.11 3.58 -22.79
CA HIS A 69 -11.90 3.90 -21.60
C HIS A 69 -11.10 4.74 -20.62
N GLU A 70 -11.79 5.70 -20.02
CA GLU A 70 -11.31 6.40 -18.83
C GLU A 70 -11.81 5.68 -17.57
N LEU A 71 -10.87 5.27 -16.72
CA LEU A 71 -11.15 4.75 -15.38
C LEU A 71 -10.76 5.80 -14.34
N ARG A 72 -11.72 6.25 -13.53
CA ARG A 72 -11.50 7.22 -12.44
C ARG A 72 -11.56 6.56 -11.09
N LEU A 73 -10.53 6.73 -10.28
CA LEU A 73 -10.44 6.19 -8.92
C LEU A 73 -10.40 7.32 -7.89
N SER A 74 -10.88 7.06 -6.67
CA SER A 74 -10.86 8.06 -5.58
C SER A 74 -9.46 8.46 -5.08
N GLY A 75 -8.41 7.83 -5.60
CA GLY A 75 -7.02 8.08 -5.19
C GLY A 75 -6.06 7.33 -6.11
N SER A 76 -4.78 7.36 -5.76
CA SER A 76 -3.70 6.73 -6.52
C SER A 76 -3.04 5.59 -5.72
N PHE A 77 -2.37 4.71 -6.46
CA PHE A 77 -1.40 3.75 -5.93
C PHE A 77 -0.39 3.42 -7.03
N ASP A 78 0.83 3.08 -6.63
CA ASP A 78 1.97 3.07 -7.56
C ASP A 78 2.21 1.73 -8.25
N ALA A 79 1.85 0.61 -7.60
CA ALA A 79 2.23 -0.71 -8.06
C ALA A 79 1.29 -1.83 -7.60
N GLY A 80 1.42 -2.97 -8.27
CA GLY A 80 0.67 -4.18 -7.99
C GLY A 80 -0.42 -4.43 -9.01
N ARG A 81 -0.82 -5.70 -9.11
CA ARG A 81 -1.81 -6.19 -10.08
C ARG A 81 -3.16 -6.49 -9.45
N SER A 82 -3.33 -6.19 -8.16
CA SER A 82 -4.52 -6.54 -7.40
C SER A 82 -5.78 -5.76 -7.76
N TRP A 83 -5.66 -4.81 -8.70
CA TRP A 83 -6.75 -4.02 -9.28
C TRP A 83 -7.38 -4.71 -10.50
N GLU A 84 -6.72 -5.68 -11.11
CA GLU A 84 -7.17 -6.25 -12.39
C GLU A 84 -8.52 -6.96 -12.25
N VAL A 85 -8.73 -7.71 -11.16
CA VAL A 85 -10.01 -8.37 -10.86
C VAL A 85 -11.16 -7.36 -10.69
N PRO A 86 -11.13 -6.39 -9.74
CA PRO A 86 -12.26 -5.48 -9.56
C PRO A 86 -12.51 -4.61 -10.80
N VAL A 87 -11.47 -4.20 -11.54
CA VAL A 87 -11.64 -3.43 -12.79
C VAL A 87 -12.22 -4.29 -13.90
N GLY A 88 -11.78 -5.54 -14.06
CA GLY A 88 -12.34 -6.44 -15.07
C GLY A 88 -13.81 -6.78 -14.79
N LEU A 89 -14.18 -6.99 -13.52
CA LEU A 89 -15.58 -7.14 -13.11
C LEU A 89 -16.39 -5.87 -13.36
N ALA A 90 -15.83 -4.68 -13.11
CA ALA A 90 -16.50 -3.42 -13.42
C ALA A 90 -16.86 -3.30 -14.91
N HIS A 91 -15.92 -3.62 -15.81
CA HIS A 91 -16.16 -3.68 -17.26
C HIS A 91 -17.26 -4.67 -17.62
N GLY A 92 -17.18 -5.89 -17.08
CA GLY A 92 -18.21 -6.92 -17.31
C GLY A 92 -19.60 -6.50 -16.83
N LEU A 93 -19.69 -5.86 -15.67
CA LEU A 93 -20.94 -5.36 -15.10
C LEU A 93 -21.52 -4.23 -15.96
N THR A 94 -20.70 -3.26 -16.37
CA THR A 94 -21.11 -2.17 -17.26
C THR A 94 -21.59 -2.71 -18.61
N ALA A 95 -20.89 -3.68 -19.21
CA ALA A 95 -21.30 -4.32 -20.46
C ALA A 95 -22.65 -5.05 -20.33
N ARG A 96 -22.98 -5.56 -19.14
CA ARG A 96 -24.28 -6.16 -18.81
C ARG A 96 -25.35 -5.14 -18.39
N GLY A 97 -25.07 -3.85 -18.51
CA GLY A 97 -26.02 -2.77 -18.24
C GLY A 97 -26.19 -2.39 -16.76
N HIS A 98 -25.30 -2.85 -15.88
CA HIS A 98 -25.32 -2.44 -14.48
C HIS A 98 -24.81 -1.00 -14.32
N ARG A 99 -25.47 -0.24 -13.43
CA ARG A 99 -25.03 1.11 -13.06
C ARG A 99 -23.96 1.03 -11.99
N LEU A 100 -22.79 1.61 -12.26
CA LEU A 100 -21.75 1.81 -11.25
C LEU A 100 -21.99 3.15 -10.53
N VAL A 101 -21.81 3.17 -9.22
CA VAL A 101 -21.94 4.38 -8.37
C VAL A 101 -20.65 4.67 -7.62
N ALA A 102 -20.42 5.96 -7.37
CA ALA A 102 -19.18 6.46 -6.78
C ALA A 102 -19.27 6.61 -5.25
N GLU A 103 -20.48 6.80 -4.72
CA GLU A 103 -20.72 7.06 -3.30
C GLU A 103 -21.35 5.84 -2.61
N PRO A 104 -20.88 5.46 -1.40
CA PRO A 104 -21.44 4.35 -0.64
C PRO A 104 -22.94 4.47 -0.37
N ALA A 105 -23.42 5.69 -0.11
CA ALA A 105 -24.84 5.95 0.16
C ALA A 105 -25.78 5.63 -1.02
N GLU A 106 -25.25 5.55 -2.25
CA GLU A 106 -26.03 5.22 -3.45
C GLU A 106 -26.01 3.73 -3.80
N ALA A 107 -25.23 2.91 -3.08
CA ALA A 107 -24.99 1.54 -3.44
C ALA A 107 -26.09 0.60 -2.90
N ASP A 108 -26.66 -0.21 -3.79
CA ASP A 108 -27.47 -1.38 -3.42
C ASP A 108 -26.57 -2.60 -3.16
N LEU A 109 -25.42 -2.64 -3.84
CA LEU A 109 -24.40 -3.69 -3.75
C LEU A 109 -23.01 -3.07 -3.70
N ILE A 110 -22.18 -3.54 -2.78
CA ILE A 110 -20.73 -3.29 -2.75
C ILE A 110 -20.04 -4.53 -3.30
N LEU A 111 -19.24 -4.36 -4.35
CA LEU A 111 -18.27 -5.36 -4.78
C LEU A 111 -16.92 -5.05 -4.15
N TRP A 112 -16.48 -5.88 -3.22
CA TRP A 112 -15.12 -5.86 -2.69
C TRP A 112 -14.34 -7.00 -3.33
N ALA A 113 -13.40 -6.69 -4.22
CA ALA A 113 -12.66 -7.71 -4.94
C ALA A 113 -11.19 -7.34 -5.08
N THR A 114 -10.32 -8.33 -5.03
CA THR A 114 -8.88 -8.14 -5.22
C THR A 114 -8.32 -9.29 -6.03
N GLY A 115 -7.21 -9.08 -6.74
CA GLY A 115 -6.52 -10.15 -7.46
C GLY A 115 -5.91 -9.68 -8.77
N ALA A 116 -4.93 -10.44 -9.24
CA ALA A 116 -4.39 -10.38 -10.59
C ALA A 116 -5.04 -11.46 -11.46
N VAL A 117 -4.99 -11.29 -12.78
CA VAL A 117 -5.53 -12.25 -13.74
C VAL A 117 -4.48 -12.70 -14.75
N ASP A 118 -4.67 -13.85 -15.37
CA ASP A 118 -3.93 -14.22 -16.58
C ASP A 118 -4.66 -13.78 -17.87
N LEU A 119 -4.16 -14.23 -19.02
CA LEU A 119 -4.72 -13.91 -20.33
C LEU A 119 -6.11 -14.52 -20.56
N ASP A 120 -6.47 -15.56 -19.81
CA ASP A 120 -7.78 -16.22 -19.87
C ASP A 120 -8.73 -15.68 -18.80
N LEU A 121 -8.31 -14.62 -18.10
CA LEU A 121 -9.04 -14.00 -17.00
C LEU A 121 -9.31 -14.95 -15.83
N ALA A 122 -8.46 -15.97 -15.66
CA ALA A 122 -8.40 -16.74 -14.44
C ALA A 122 -7.72 -15.91 -13.35
N VAL A 123 -8.25 -15.98 -12.13
CA VAL A 123 -7.70 -15.24 -11.00
C VAL A 123 -6.46 -15.98 -10.49
N LEU A 124 -5.34 -15.28 -10.44
CA LEU A 124 -4.06 -15.86 -10.04
C LEU A 124 -3.99 -16.04 -8.52
N PRO A 125 -3.57 -17.22 -8.01
CA PRO A 125 -3.32 -17.40 -6.60
C PRO A 125 -2.12 -16.55 -6.15
N GLY A 126 -2.08 -16.16 -4.88
CA GLY A 126 -0.95 -15.40 -4.36
C GLY A 126 -1.16 -14.81 -2.98
N ASP A 127 -0.11 -14.19 -2.45
CA ASP A 127 -0.19 -13.39 -1.24
C ASP A 127 -0.65 -11.96 -1.58
N TYR A 128 -1.92 -11.69 -1.29
CA TYR A 128 -2.56 -10.41 -1.57
C TYR A 128 -2.71 -9.51 -0.34
N ALA A 129 -2.14 -9.88 0.83
CA ALA A 129 -2.35 -9.21 2.11
C ALA A 129 -3.85 -8.97 2.38
N LEU A 130 -4.64 -10.04 2.30
CA LEU A 130 -6.09 -9.99 2.37
C LEU A 130 -6.56 -9.46 3.73
N LEU A 131 -5.93 -9.90 4.82
CA LEU A 131 -6.32 -9.48 6.18
C LEU A 131 -6.12 -7.97 6.39
N ASP A 132 -4.96 -7.43 5.98
CA ASP A 132 -4.66 -5.99 6.06
C ASP A 132 -5.63 -5.17 5.20
N LYS A 133 -5.92 -5.64 3.98
CA LYS A 133 -6.91 -5.01 3.10
C LYS A 133 -8.32 -5.00 3.68
N ILE A 134 -8.76 -6.09 4.31
CA ILE A 134 -10.07 -6.18 4.96
C ILE A 134 -10.15 -5.21 6.13
N GLU A 135 -9.12 -5.19 6.98
CA GLU A 135 -9.07 -4.29 8.14
C GLU A 135 -9.17 -2.82 7.71
N ARG A 136 -8.36 -2.42 6.73
CA ARG A 136 -8.38 -1.04 6.18
C ARG A 136 -9.67 -0.67 5.46
N SER A 137 -10.47 -1.66 5.07
CA SER A 137 -11.74 -1.43 4.37
C SER A 137 -12.93 -1.26 5.32
N ARG A 138 -12.77 -1.54 6.63
CA ARG A 138 -13.89 -1.56 7.59
C ARG A 138 -14.67 -0.24 7.65
N SER A 139 -13.96 0.89 7.73
CA SER A 139 -14.60 2.21 7.83
C SER A 139 -15.44 2.51 6.58
N LEU A 140 -14.88 2.30 5.39
CA LEU A 140 -15.57 2.52 4.12
C LEU A 140 -16.79 1.59 3.96
N LEU A 141 -16.68 0.32 4.34
CA LEU A 141 -17.80 -0.62 4.28
C LEU A 141 -18.93 -0.23 5.23
N ALA A 142 -18.60 0.38 6.38
CA ALA A 142 -19.60 0.85 7.34
C ALA A 142 -20.39 2.08 6.86
N GLU A 143 -19.92 2.81 5.84
CA GLU A 143 -20.62 3.97 5.26
C GLU A 143 -21.89 3.58 4.47
N ALA A 144 -22.04 2.29 4.12
CA ALA A 144 -23.17 1.76 3.37
C ALA A 144 -23.82 0.54 4.06
N PRO A 145 -24.41 0.72 5.27
CA PRO A 145 -24.89 -0.38 6.11
C PRO A 145 -26.08 -1.15 5.51
N ARG A 146 -26.72 -0.61 4.48
CA ARG A 146 -27.86 -1.23 3.77
C ARG A 146 -27.45 -1.95 2.49
N ALA A 147 -26.26 -1.68 1.98
CA ALA A 147 -25.78 -2.31 0.76
C ALA A 147 -25.45 -3.77 1.03
N ARG A 148 -25.81 -4.65 0.10
CA ARG A 148 -25.30 -6.03 0.11
C ARG A 148 -23.80 -6.00 -0.13
N LEU A 149 -23.08 -6.99 0.40
CA LEU A 149 -21.64 -7.13 0.18
C LEU A 149 -21.37 -8.39 -0.63
N ALA A 150 -20.79 -8.25 -1.83
CA ALA A 150 -20.25 -9.36 -2.61
C ALA A 150 -18.72 -9.29 -2.59
N VAL A 151 -18.08 -10.45 -2.37
CA VAL A 151 -16.64 -10.52 -2.13
C VAL A 151 -15.96 -11.57 -2.98
N LEU A 152 -14.93 -11.18 -3.70
CA LEU A 152 -14.01 -12.10 -4.39
C LEU A 152 -12.65 -12.08 -3.70
N LEU A 153 -12.26 -13.25 -3.17
CA LEU A 153 -10.96 -13.49 -2.55
C LEU A 153 -10.16 -14.49 -3.41
N PRO A 154 -8.98 -14.11 -3.94
CA PRO A 154 -8.08 -15.03 -4.63
C PRO A 154 -7.60 -16.15 -3.71
N ASP A 155 -7.31 -17.31 -4.29
CA ASP A 155 -6.64 -18.40 -3.57
C ASP A 155 -5.26 -17.94 -3.07
N GLY A 156 -4.85 -18.44 -1.90
CA GLY A 156 -3.61 -18.01 -1.26
C GLY A 156 -3.54 -18.35 0.23
N PRO A 157 -2.41 -18.04 0.89
CA PRO A 157 -2.17 -18.43 2.28
C PRO A 157 -3.20 -17.85 3.26
N GLU A 158 -3.70 -16.64 2.99
CA GLU A 158 -4.66 -15.97 3.88
C GLU A 158 -6.13 -16.24 3.54
N ARG A 159 -6.44 -17.01 2.47
CA ARG A 159 -7.81 -17.11 1.92
C ARG A 159 -8.86 -17.52 2.95
N ALA A 160 -8.56 -18.51 3.78
CA ALA A 160 -9.49 -19.04 4.78
C ALA A 160 -9.70 -18.05 5.95
N ALA A 161 -8.61 -17.43 6.43
CA ALA A 161 -8.67 -16.42 7.49
C ALA A 161 -9.42 -15.16 7.01
N ALA A 162 -9.14 -14.74 5.78
CA ALA A 162 -9.82 -13.62 5.13
C ALA A 162 -11.31 -13.86 4.98
N GLU A 163 -11.74 -15.07 4.59
CA GLU A 163 -13.16 -15.40 4.52
C GLU A 163 -13.85 -15.25 5.89
N THR A 164 -13.20 -15.75 6.94
CA THR A 164 -13.70 -15.63 8.31
C THR A 164 -13.81 -14.16 8.71
N ALA A 165 -12.80 -13.34 8.41
CA ALA A 165 -12.79 -11.92 8.71
C ALA A 165 -13.89 -11.14 7.97
N VAL A 166 -14.12 -11.43 6.68
CA VAL A 166 -15.21 -10.81 5.91
C VAL A 166 -16.58 -11.24 6.44
N ARG A 167 -16.76 -12.52 6.78
CA ARG A 167 -18.01 -13.01 7.41
C ARG A 167 -18.26 -12.36 8.77
N ALA A 168 -17.24 -11.89 9.48
CA ALA A 168 -17.42 -11.11 10.70
C ALA A 168 -17.96 -9.69 10.44
N LEU A 169 -17.87 -9.18 9.20
CA LEU A 169 -18.45 -7.88 8.80
C LEU A 169 -19.94 -7.98 8.45
N GLY A 170 -20.50 -9.18 8.31
CA GLY A 170 -21.91 -9.38 7.95
C GLY A 170 -22.17 -10.70 7.24
N ARG A 171 -23.13 -10.72 6.31
CA ARG A 171 -23.44 -11.90 5.48
C ARG A 171 -22.99 -11.66 4.03
N PRO A 172 -21.68 -11.69 3.74
CA PRO A 172 -21.18 -11.46 2.39
C PRO A 172 -21.61 -12.60 1.45
N GLU A 173 -21.90 -12.24 0.21
CA GLU A 173 -21.99 -13.18 -0.91
C GLU A 173 -20.56 -13.49 -1.40
N MET A 174 -20.08 -14.71 -1.16
CA MET A 174 -18.76 -15.14 -1.59
C MET A 174 -18.79 -15.54 -3.07
N LEU A 175 -18.08 -14.78 -3.90
CA LEU A 175 -18.02 -15.02 -5.34
C LEU A 175 -17.02 -16.15 -5.67
N PRO A 176 -17.24 -16.89 -6.77
CA PRO A 176 -16.26 -17.85 -7.30
C PRO A 176 -14.89 -17.20 -7.52
N GLY A 177 -13.87 -17.67 -6.83
CA GLY A 177 -12.53 -17.06 -6.82
C GLY A 177 -11.60 -17.49 -7.96
N LYS A 178 -12.05 -18.33 -8.91
CA LYS A 178 -11.18 -18.94 -9.94
C LYS A 178 -11.07 -18.13 -11.23
N GLY A 179 -12.04 -17.26 -11.54
CA GLY A 179 -12.05 -16.53 -12.81
C GLY A 179 -13.15 -15.48 -12.89
N LEU A 180 -12.95 -14.48 -13.73
CA LEU A 180 -13.86 -13.33 -13.83
C LEU A 180 -15.22 -13.71 -14.39
N THR A 181 -15.30 -14.61 -15.37
CA THR A 181 -16.57 -15.04 -15.98
C THR A 181 -17.51 -15.65 -14.94
N ALA A 182 -17.02 -16.61 -14.15
CA ALA A 182 -17.84 -17.26 -13.12
C ALA A 182 -18.28 -16.29 -12.01
N ALA A 183 -17.40 -15.36 -11.62
CA ALA A 183 -17.74 -14.33 -10.65
C ALA A 183 -18.79 -13.35 -11.20
N LEU A 184 -18.66 -12.95 -12.46
CA LEU A 184 -19.60 -12.05 -13.13
C LEU A 184 -20.97 -12.72 -13.30
N ASP A 185 -21.01 -14.00 -13.68
CA ASP A 185 -22.25 -14.77 -13.79
C ASP A 185 -22.96 -14.96 -12.45
N ALA A 186 -22.21 -15.10 -11.35
CA ALA A 186 -22.78 -15.10 -10.00
C ALA A 186 -23.39 -13.73 -9.65
N LEU A 187 -22.67 -12.64 -9.92
CA LEU A 187 -23.13 -11.27 -9.65
C LEU A 187 -24.37 -10.87 -10.45
N THR A 188 -24.51 -11.36 -11.67
CA THR A 188 -25.65 -11.03 -12.54
C THR A 188 -26.78 -12.06 -12.50
N ARG A 189 -26.64 -13.11 -11.68
CA ARG A 189 -27.73 -14.07 -11.49
C ARG A 189 -28.93 -13.35 -10.85
N PRO A 190 -30.16 -13.56 -11.33
CA PRO A 190 -31.33 -13.08 -10.63
C PRO A 190 -31.28 -13.57 -9.18
N ALA A 191 -31.39 -12.67 -8.22
CA ALA A 191 -31.51 -13.07 -6.83
C ALA A 191 -32.76 -13.95 -6.71
N ASP A 192 -32.61 -15.16 -6.15
CA ASP A 192 -33.78 -15.96 -5.80
C ASP A 192 -34.70 -15.08 -4.94
N PRO A 193 -36.02 -15.08 -5.18
CA PRO A 193 -36.93 -14.31 -4.36
C PRO A 193 -36.65 -14.69 -2.90
N PRO A 194 -36.55 -13.71 -2.00
CA PRO A 194 -36.31 -14.01 -0.59
C PRO A 194 -37.39 -15.01 -0.20
N VAL A 195 -36.97 -16.23 0.16
CA VAL A 195 -37.86 -17.23 0.73
C VAL A 195 -38.58 -16.48 1.84
N ALA A 196 -39.86 -16.18 1.61
CA ALA A 196 -40.64 -15.33 2.48
C ALA A 196 -40.44 -15.92 3.86
N ALA A 197 -39.79 -15.15 4.75
CA ALA A 197 -39.57 -15.57 6.11
C ALA A 197 -40.92 -16.05 6.60
N GLU A 198 -40.99 -17.36 6.85
CA GLU A 198 -42.22 -18.06 7.16
C GLU A 198 -42.89 -17.26 8.27
N ALA A 199 -43.97 -16.57 7.91
CA ALA A 199 -44.62 -15.65 8.82
C ALA A 199 -44.91 -16.47 10.09
N PRO A 200 -44.49 -16.01 11.28
CA PRO A 200 -44.72 -16.77 12.50
C PRO A 200 -46.21 -17.13 12.54
N PRO A 201 -46.55 -18.41 12.80
CA PRO A 201 -47.92 -18.89 12.70
C PRO A 201 -48.82 -17.94 13.49
N PRO A 202 -49.97 -17.53 12.93
CA PRO A 202 -50.83 -16.54 13.56
C PRO A 202 -51.10 -17.00 15.00
N ALA A 203 -50.65 -16.18 15.96
CA ALA A 203 -50.88 -16.43 17.37
C ALA A 203 -52.38 -16.71 17.54
N ARG A 204 -52.71 -17.95 17.94
CA ARG A 204 -54.09 -18.36 18.21
C ARG A 204 -54.66 -17.38 19.22
N ARG A 205 -55.52 -16.48 18.75
CA ARG A 205 -56.31 -15.58 19.59
C ARG A 205 -57.16 -16.44 20.51
N LEU A 206 -56.73 -16.61 21.75
CA LEU A 206 -57.63 -17.00 22.83
C LEU A 206 -58.64 -15.86 22.97
N ARG A 207 -59.85 -16.08 22.45
CA ARG A 207 -61.04 -15.30 22.76
C ARG A 207 -61.25 -15.36 24.28
N ARG A 208 -60.74 -14.37 25.00
CA ARG A 208 -61.27 -14.03 26.31
C ARG A 208 -62.39 -13.03 26.10
N LEU A 209 -63.62 -13.51 26.33
CA LEU A 209 -64.77 -12.68 26.61
C LEU A 209 -64.47 -11.80 27.83
N ALA A 210 -64.61 -10.48 27.68
CA ALA A 210 -64.93 -9.58 28.79
C ALA A 210 -65.66 -8.35 28.24
N LEU A 211 -66.72 -7.99 28.98
CA LEU A 211 -67.82 -7.07 28.70
C LEU A 211 -67.46 -5.59 28.49
N PRO A 212 -68.39 -4.77 27.97
CA PRO A 212 -68.21 -3.34 27.81
C PRO A 212 -68.55 -2.61 29.11
N VAL A 213 -67.66 -1.71 29.55
CA VAL A 213 -68.00 -0.62 30.48
C VAL A 213 -67.64 0.68 29.79
N GLY A 214 -68.65 1.55 29.70
CA GLY A 214 -68.61 2.75 28.89
C GLY A 214 -67.99 3.97 29.55
N ALA A 215 -67.86 4.97 28.66
CA ALA A 215 -68.13 6.40 28.86
C ALA A 215 -67.10 7.30 29.58
N LEU A 216 -66.96 8.48 28.96
CA LEU A 216 -66.57 9.80 29.47
C LEU A 216 -65.08 10.12 29.63
N ALA A 217 -64.56 11.01 28.77
CA ALA A 217 -64.54 12.46 29.00
C ALA A 217 -63.38 13.13 28.25
N ALA A 218 -63.70 14.29 27.67
CA ALA A 218 -62.76 15.23 27.08
C ALA A 218 -61.90 15.93 28.14
N ALA A 219 -60.68 16.31 27.78
CA ALA A 219 -60.06 17.62 28.07
C ALA A 219 -58.64 17.64 27.52
N GLY A 220 -58.32 18.69 26.75
CA GLY A 220 -56.97 18.95 26.29
C GLY A 220 -56.10 19.58 27.38
N VAL A 221 -54.79 19.42 27.25
CA VAL A 221 -53.79 20.40 27.70
C VAL A 221 -52.65 20.39 26.68
N ALA A 222 -52.49 21.52 26.02
CA ALA A 222 -51.27 21.88 25.31
C ALA A 222 -50.15 22.10 26.32
N ALA A 223 -48.97 21.55 26.07
CA ALA A 223 -47.74 21.96 26.72
C ALA A 223 -46.60 21.97 25.70
N MET A 224 -46.33 23.18 25.18
CA MET A 224 -45.04 23.53 24.61
C MET A 224 -43.97 23.35 25.69
N VAL A 225 -42.90 22.63 25.37
CA VAL A 225 -41.60 22.82 26.01
C VAL A 225 -40.59 23.08 24.92
N ALA A 226 -40.26 24.35 24.77
CA ALA A 226 -39.11 24.82 24.02
C ALA A 226 -37.83 24.39 24.77
N PHE A 227 -36.99 23.56 24.14
CA PHE A 227 -35.59 23.43 24.54
C PHE A 227 -34.74 24.25 23.60
N THR A 228 -34.13 25.26 24.21
CA THR A 228 -33.16 26.22 23.68
C THR A 228 -31.90 25.54 23.11
N PRO A 229 -31.32 26.06 22.02
CA PRO A 229 -30.02 25.61 21.53
C PRO A 229 -28.91 26.03 22.51
N ARG A 230 -28.07 25.06 22.88
CA ARG A 230 -26.89 25.28 23.73
C ARG A 230 -25.74 25.75 22.83
N SER A 231 -25.41 27.04 22.94
CA SER A 231 -24.19 27.62 22.37
C SER A 231 -22.95 26.95 22.99
N VAL A 232 -22.09 26.37 22.15
CA VAL A 232 -20.76 25.88 22.57
C VAL A 232 -19.71 26.90 22.10
N PRO A 233 -18.78 27.32 22.98
CA PRO A 233 -17.87 28.42 22.71
C PRO A 233 -16.79 28.06 21.68
N SER A 234 -16.50 29.04 20.82
CA SER A 234 -15.27 29.14 20.04
C SER A 234 -14.09 29.26 21.01
N LEU A 235 -13.22 28.25 21.04
CA LEU A 235 -11.90 28.33 21.64
C LEU A 235 -10.86 28.31 20.52
N SER A 236 -10.48 29.53 20.15
CA SER A 236 -9.18 29.85 19.57
C SER A 236 -8.10 29.52 20.60
N THR A 237 -7.13 28.69 20.22
CA THR A 237 -5.81 28.57 20.89
C THR A 237 -4.88 27.88 19.88
N LYS A 238 -4.14 28.66 19.09
CA LYS A 238 -2.79 29.18 19.39
C LYS A 238 -1.74 28.08 19.23
N GLU A 239 -1.06 28.15 18.07
CA GLU A 239 0.26 27.58 17.79
C GLU A 239 1.22 27.72 18.98
N PRO A 240 2.15 26.76 19.10
CA PRO A 240 3.50 27.11 19.47
C PRO A 240 4.48 26.73 18.35
N ALA A 241 5.07 27.76 17.75
CA ALA A 241 6.37 27.69 17.12
C ALA A 241 7.42 27.33 18.19
N ALA A 242 8.14 26.23 17.99
CA ALA A 242 9.29 25.89 18.81
C ALA A 242 10.55 26.55 18.22
N THR A 243 10.87 27.72 18.76
CA THR A 243 12.14 28.41 18.62
C THR A 243 13.13 27.77 19.60
N PHE A 244 14.15 27.06 19.11
CA PHE A 244 15.30 26.69 19.95
C PHE A 244 16.44 27.68 19.71
N ALA A 245 16.57 28.60 20.66
CA ALA A 245 17.69 29.50 20.78
C ALA A 245 18.88 28.80 21.45
N ALA A 246 20.06 29.22 20.99
CA ALA A 246 21.38 28.81 21.44
C ALA A 246 21.61 29.04 22.94
N THR A 247 22.44 28.20 23.55
CA THR A 247 23.17 28.55 24.77
C THR A 247 24.63 28.18 24.60
N THR A 248 25.42 29.24 24.59
CA THR A 248 26.89 29.30 24.56
C THR A 248 27.47 29.13 25.96
N ALA A 249 28.74 28.71 25.98
CA ALA A 249 29.78 28.99 26.97
C ALA A 249 29.77 28.25 28.32
N ALA A 250 30.75 27.34 28.46
CA ALA A 250 31.63 27.30 29.63
C ALA A 250 32.97 26.64 29.24
N GLU A 251 34.02 27.45 29.19
CA GLU A 251 35.44 27.10 29.07
C GLU A 251 36.07 27.05 30.50
N PRO A 252 37.37 26.76 30.68
CA PRO A 252 37.92 25.57 31.34
C PRO A 252 38.52 25.88 32.74
N PRO A 253 39.27 24.93 33.32
CA PRO A 253 40.59 25.36 33.81
C PRO A 253 41.75 24.42 33.44
N ALA A 254 42.90 25.07 33.30
CA ALA A 254 44.22 24.52 33.02
C ALA A 254 45.04 24.21 34.29
N ARG A 255 46.23 23.59 34.06
CA ARG A 255 47.45 23.37 34.89
C ARG A 255 47.68 21.90 35.27
N GLU A 256 48.88 21.30 35.14
CA GLU A 256 50.26 21.83 35.05
C GLU A 256 51.24 20.79 34.41
N PRO A 257 52.49 21.17 34.07
CA PRO A 257 53.49 20.35 33.38
C PRO A 257 54.53 19.73 34.34
N GLY A 258 55.15 18.61 33.94
CA GLY A 258 56.19 17.92 34.70
C GLY A 258 57.21 17.18 33.82
N THR A 259 58.29 17.89 33.53
CA THR A 259 59.72 17.60 33.27
C THR A 259 60.27 16.16 33.04
N ALA A 260 61.28 16.16 32.17
CA ALA A 260 62.11 15.12 31.56
C ALA A 260 63.12 14.33 32.42
N ALA A 261 63.59 13.18 31.89
CA ALA A 261 65.00 12.73 31.75
C ALA A 261 65.02 11.30 31.10
N ALA A 262 65.60 11.08 29.91
CA ALA A 262 67.01 10.70 29.62
C ALA A 262 67.35 9.25 30.10
N THR A 263 67.99 8.29 29.41
CA THR A 263 68.72 8.10 28.13
C THR A 263 69.03 6.58 28.04
N ALA A 264 69.16 5.96 26.85
CA ALA A 264 70.23 4.98 26.52
C ALA A 264 70.00 4.17 25.21
N ALA A 265 70.87 4.46 24.23
CA ALA A 265 71.65 3.58 23.34
C ALA A 265 71.02 2.41 22.51
N LYS A 266 71.31 2.49 21.20
CA LYS A 266 71.20 1.55 20.05
C LYS A 266 72.22 0.38 20.14
N PRO A 267 72.10 -0.76 19.42
CA PRO A 267 72.49 -0.88 17.98
C PRO A 267 71.53 -1.78 17.12
N PRO A 268 71.74 -1.87 15.78
CA PRO A 268 70.70 -2.11 14.78
C PRO A 268 70.61 -3.57 14.30
N ASP A 269 69.41 -4.03 13.95
CA ASP A 269 69.23 -5.19 13.08
C ASP A 269 67.94 -5.07 12.23
N ALA A 270 68.16 -5.21 10.92
CA ALA A 270 67.26 -5.59 9.83
C ALA A 270 65.78 -5.15 9.88
N ASP A 271 65.43 -4.20 9.00
CA ASP A 271 64.05 -3.89 8.60
C ASP A 271 63.30 -5.16 8.13
N PRO A 272 62.21 -5.59 8.80
CA PRO A 272 61.19 -6.38 8.15
C PRO A 272 60.35 -5.44 7.30
N ALA A 273 60.19 -5.79 6.02
CA ALA A 273 59.35 -5.08 5.06
C ALA A 273 58.01 -4.67 5.69
N PRO A 274 57.58 -3.40 5.54
CA PRO A 274 56.32 -2.95 6.11
C PRO A 274 55.18 -3.76 5.52
N ALA A 275 54.43 -4.43 6.41
CA ALA A 275 53.17 -5.07 6.08
C ALA A 275 52.27 -4.09 5.30
N PRO A 276 51.49 -4.57 4.31
CA PRO A 276 50.63 -3.71 3.51
C PRO A 276 49.74 -2.89 4.42
N LYS A 277 49.94 -1.57 4.36
CA LYS A 277 49.14 -0.56 5.04
C LYS A 277 47.68 -0.86 4.72
N ALA A 278 46.87 -1.15 5.74
CA ALA A 278 45.45 -1.41 5.58
C ALA A 278 44.83 -0.32 4.68
N PRO A 279 43.98 -0.69 3.70
CA PRO A 279 43.37 0.28 2.81
C PRO A 279 42.71 1.37 3.64
N ALA A 280 42.93 2.63 3.26
CA ALA A 280 42.26 3.77 3.86
C ALA A 280 40.76 3.47 3.95
N ALA A 281 40.15 3.76 5.11
CA ALA A 281 38.75 3.44 5.36
C ALA A 281 37.88 3.96 4.21
N PRO A 282 36.90 3.17 3.73
CA PRO A 282 36.09 3.57 2.59
C PRO A 282 35.22 4.77 2.98
N MET A 283 35.31 5.86 2.20
CA MET A 283 34.45 7.04 2.37
C MET A 283 32.94 6.76 2.17
N ILE A 284 32.58 5.52 1.82
CA ILE A 284 31.21 5.07 1.54
C ILE A 284 30.94 3.80 2.35
N HIS A 285 29.86 3.81 3.10
CA HIS A 285 29.34 2.66 3.81
C HIS A 285 28.12 2.10 3.08
N VAL A 286 28.08 0.77 2.96
CA VAL A 286 26.95 0.03 2.40
C VAL A 286 26.44 -0.93 3.47
N GLU A 287 25.13 -0.94 3.69
CA GLU A 287 24.47 -1.81 4.66
C GLU A 287 23.30 -2.54 4.00
N GLU A 288 23.12 -3.81 4.34
CA GLU A 288 21.91 -4.56 4.05
C GLU A 288 20.76 -4.04 4.91
N LEU A 289 19.59 -3.87 4.31
CA LEU A 289 18.33 -3.61 5.01
C LEU A 289 17.52 -4.89 5.03
N ARG A 290 17.33 -5.49 6.20
CA ARG A 290 16.61 -6.75 6.38
C ARG A 290 15.31 -6.58 7.15
N ALA A 291 14.34 -7.44 6.84
CA ALA A 291 13.09 -7.53 7.59
C ALA A 291 13.37 -8.18 8.95
N PRO A 292 12.95 -7.57 10.08
CA PRO A 292 13.05 -8.22 11.36
C PRO A 292 12.20 -9.50 11.40
N ALA A 293 12.50 -10.39 12.35
CA ALA A 293 11.73 -11.62 12.53
C ALA A 293 10.23 -11.33 12.72
N GLY A 294 9.38 -12.02 11.95
CA GLY A 294 7.93 -11.80 11.95
C GLY A 294 7.44 -10.59 11.13
N SER A 295 8.35 -9.86 10.48
CA SER A 295 8.04 -8.77 9.54
C SER A 295 8.19 -9.21 8.09
N SER A 296 7.98 -8.29 7.16
CA SER A 296 8.20 -8.46 5.73
C SER A 296 8.90 -7.26 5.14
N CYS A 297 9.60 -7.47 4.02
CA CYS A 297 10.29 -6.39 3.33
C CYS A 297 9.37 -5.28 2.84
N ARG A 298 8.11 -5.61 2.59
CA ARG A 298 7.08 -4.61 2.29
C ARG A 298 6.85 -3.69 3.49
N ARG A 299 6.62 -4.25 4.68
CA ARG A 299 6.38 -3.46 5.89
C ARG A 299 7.55 -2.53 6.20
N VAL A 300 8.77 -3.04 6.03
CA VAL A 300 10.00 -2.24 6.17
C VAL A 300 10.10 -1.13 5.12
N ALA A 301 9.91 -1.44 3.83
CA ALA A 301 10.04 -0.47 2.74
C ALA A 301 9.04 0.71 2.86
N PHE A 302 7.88 0.48 3.47
CA PHE A 302 6.85 1.49 3.71
C PHE A 302 6.85 2.05 5.14
N GLY A 303 7.92 1.78 5.92
CA GLY A 303 8.13 2.38 7.24
C GLY A 303 7.19 1.87 8.34
N ALA A 304 6.47 0.76 8.13
CA ALA A 304 5.64 0.15 9.17
C ALA A 304 6.49 -0.56 10.23
N ASP A 305 7.64 -1.12 9.85
CA ASP A 305 8.63 -1.69 10.75
C ASP A 305 10.03 -1.14 10.44
N ALA A 306 10.90 -1.03 11.43
CA ALA A 306 12.28 -0.63 11.22
C ALA A 306 13.12 -1.78 10.62
N PRO A 307 14.02 -1.53 9.65
CA PRO A 307 14.91 -2.56 9.12
C PRO A 307 15.97 -2.98 10.16
N GLU A 308 16.32 -4.26 10.17
CA GLU A 308 17.60 -4.71 10.70
C GLU A 308 18.71 -4.30 9.72
N ARG A 309 19.78 -3.68 10.23
CA ARG A 309 20.89 -3.20 9.39
C ARG A 309 22.12 -4.07 9.60
N ARG A 310 22.74 -4.52 8.50
CA ARG A 310 23.99 -5.29 8.55
C ARG A 310 25.03 -4.66 7.64
N PRO A 311 26.23 -4.31 8.12
CA PRO A 311 27.27 -3.74 7.28
C PRO A 311 27.74 -4.75 6.22
N VAL A 312 27.88 -4.28 4.98
CA VAL A 312 28.50 -5.04 3.90
C VAL A 312 30.01 -4.80 3.97
N PRO A 313 30.83 -5.85 4.17
CA PRO A 313 32.27 -5.66 4.28
C PRO A 313 32.88 -5.27 2.93
N VAL A 314 33.96 -4.50 2.99
CA VAL A 314 34.78 -4.21 1.81
C VAL A 314 35.68 -5.42 1.54
N GLU A 315 35.63 -5.93 0.31
CA GLU A 315 36.43 -7.08 -0.13
C GLU A 315 37.76 -6.61 -0.72
N THR A 316 37.73 -5.59 -1.59
CA THR A 316 38.90 -4.96 -2.21
C THR A 316 38.73 -3.44 -2.20
N ALA A 317 39.78 -2.69 -2.53
CA ALA A 317 39.77 -1.22 -2.54
C ALA A 317 38.65 -0.60 -3.41
N ASP A 318 38.15 -1.35 -4.38
CA ASP A 318 37.13 -0.96 -5.36
C ASP A 318 35.84 -1.80 -5.27
N ARG A 319 35.71 -2.71 -4.30
CA ARG A 319 34.61 -3.68 -4.26
C ARG A 319 34.14 -4.03 -2.85
N PHE A 320 32.81 -4.08 -2.69
CA PHE A 320 32.14 -4.67 -1.54
C PHE A 320 31.92 -6.17 -1.74
N ALA A 321 31.97 -6.93 -0.65
CA ALA A 321 31.60 -8.34 -0.66
C ALA A 321 30.17 -8.50 -1.19
N PRO A 322 29.90 -9.53 -2.01
CA PRO A 322 28.58 -9.74 -2.58
C PRO A 322 27.56 -10.05 -1.49
N THR A 323 26.41 -9.39 -1.56
CA THR A 323 25.26 -9.68 -0.69
C THR A 323 24.41 -10.79 -1.31
N ARG A 324 24.02 -11.77 -0.49
CA ARG A 324 23.11 -12.83 -0.92
C ARG A 324 21.65 -12.36 -0.83
N LEU A 325 20.89 -12.56 -1.91
CA LEU A 325 19.45 -12.33 -2.04
C LEU A 325 18.69 -13.37 -1.22
N ALA A 326 18.53 -13.08 0.06
CA ALA A 326 17.70 -13.86 0.97
C ALA A 326 16.26 -13.29 1.03
N PRO A 327 15.25 -14.08 1.41
CA PRO A 327 13.86 -13.63 1.51
C PRO A 327 13.65 -12.42 2.42
N ASP A 328 14.48 -12.30 3.45
CA ASP A 328 14.50 -11.21 4.43
C ASP A 328 15.32 -9.99 3.97
N LEU A 329 16.07 -10.04 2.86
CA LEU A 329 16.81 -8.89 2.33
C LEU A 329 15.88 -7.96 1.56
N CYS A 330 15.63 -6.78 2.13
CA CYS A 330 14.65 -5.81 1.64
C CYS A 330 15.26 -4.72 0.77
N GLY A 331 16.54 -4.43 0.95
CA GLY A 331 17.18 -3.31 0.28
C GLY A 331 18.63 -3.13 0.71
N ILE A 332 19.20 -2.03 0.23
CA ILE A 332 20.55 -1.59 0.58
C ILE A 332 20.47 -0.13 1.04
N ALA A 333 21.16 0.21 2.12
CA ALA A 333 21.41 1.59 2.51
C ALA A 333 22.84 1.99 2.15
N VAL A 334 22.99 3.22 1.67
CA VAL A 334 24.29 3.78 1.29
C VAL A 334 24.48 5.12 2.00
N ARG A 335 25.64 5.32 2.61
CA ARG A 335 26.00 6.57 3.30
C ARG A 335 27.42 7.00 2.94
N ALA A 336 27.63 8.28 2.69
CA ALA A 336 28.96 8.87 2.60
C ALA A 336 29.42 9.33 3.99
N GLU A 337 30.70 9.20 4.28
CA GLU A 337 31.32 9.70 5.52
C GLU A 337 31.51 11.23 5.48
N ALA A 338 31.78 11.79 4.30
CA ALA A 338 31.97 13.22 4.11
C ALA A 338 30.63 14.00 4.20
N PRO A 339 30.52 15.00 5.09
CA PRO A 339 29.37 15.92 5.12
C PRO A 339 29.17 16.58 3.76
N ALA A 340 27.92 16.82 3.37
CA ALA A 340 27.51 17.41 2.08
C ALA A 340 27.86 16.59 0.81
N SER A 341 28.34 15.35 0.93
CA SER A 341 28.47 14.46 -0.22
C SER A 341 27.12 13.83 -0.59
N ARG A 342 26.80 13.84 -1.89
CA ARG A 342 25.67 13.11 -2.46
C ARG A 342 26.15 11.72 -2.88
N ILE A 343 25.29 10.73 -2.71
CA ILE A 343 25.52 9.38 -3.23
C ILE A 343 24.93 9.28 -4.64
N GLU A 344 25.74 8.79 -5.57
CA GLU A 344 25.31 8.32 -6.88
C GLU A 344 25.37 6.80 -6.93
N VAL A 345 24.31 6.21 -7.48
CA VAL A 345 24.17 4.77 -7.66
C VAL A 345 23.91 4.44 -9.12
N GLY A 346 24.51 3.35 -9.57
CA GLY A 346 24.34 2.80 -10.92
C GLY A 346 22.87 2.63 -11.32
N PRO A 347 22.55 2.75 -12.61
CA PRO A 347 21.19 2.60 -13.11
C PRO A 347 20.59 1.22 -12.81
N GLU A 348 21.43 0.20 -12.64
CA GLU A 348 21.02 -1.17 -12.37
C GLU A 348 20.24 -1.26 -11.04
N LEU A 349 20.79 -0.70 -9.95
CA LEU A 349 20.09 -0.71 -8.66
C LEU A 349 18.88 0.23 -8.70
N ARG A 350 18.99 1.39 -9.36
CA ARG A 350 17.86 2.33 -9.49
C ARG A 350 16.67 1.71 -10.21
N ALA A 351 16.91 0.88 -11.22
CA ALA A 351 15.85 0.17 -11.93
C ALA A 351 15.25 -0.96 -11.10
N ALA A 352 16.07 -1.64 -10.29
CA ALA A 352 15.65 -2.74 -9.43
C ALA A 352 14.98 -2.30 -8.11
N ALA A 353 15.14 -1.04 -7.70
CA ALA A 353 14.65 -0.50 -6.43
C ALA A 353 13.43 0.43 -6.59
N LEU A 354 12.70 0.61 -5.49
CA LEU A 354 11.78 1.73 -5.30
C LEU A 354 12.55 3.06 -5.32
N PRO A 355 11.86 4.21 -5.52
CA PRO A 355 12.51 5.52 -5.39
C PRO A 355 13.30 5.63 -4.08
N PRO A 356 14.53 6.17 -4.12
CA PRO A 356 15.39 6.20 -2.94
C PRO A 356 14.75 7.05 -1.84
N VAL A 357 14.82 6.56 -0.61
CA VAL A 357 14.33 7.26 0.58
C VAL A 357 15.48 7.63 1.50
N ARG A 358 15.38 8.79 2.15
CA ARG A 358 16.37 9.22 3.14
C ARG A 358 16.00 8.62 4.50
N LEU A 359 16.92 7.86 5.08
CA LEU A 359 16.79 7.27 6.40
C LEU A 359 17.10 8.29 7.50
N ALA A 360 16.73 7.99 8.74
CA ALA A 360 16.89 8.90 9.89
C ALA A 360 18.35 9.28 10.17
N ASP A 361 19.30 8.43 9.79
CA ASP A 361 20.75 8.65 9.93
C ASP A 361 21.39 9.31 8.70
N GLY A 362 20.57 9.81 7.77
CA GLY A 362 21.01 10.46 6.53
C GLY A 362 21.41 9.51 5.40
N ALA A 363 21.42 8.18 5.62
CA ALA A 363 21.68 7.22 4.56
C ALA A 363 20.58 7.24 3.49
N GLN A 364 20.94 6.91 2.25
CA GLN A 364 19.99 6.69 1.16
C GLN A 364 19.63 5.20 1.09
N GLY A 365 18.37 4.87 1.38
CA GLY A 365 17.81 3.54 1.29
C GLY A 365 17.26 3.23 -0.10
N TYR A 366 17.64 2.08 -0.65
CA TYR A 366 17.20 1.51 -1.92
C TYR A 366 16.50 0.18 -1.65
N PHE A 367 15.18 0.21 -1.47
CA PHE A 367 14.37 -0.99 -1.24
C PHE A 367 14.08 -1.72 -2.55
N LEU A 368 14.38 -3.01 -2.62
CA LEU A 368 14.24 -3.83 -3.82
C LEU A 368 12.76 -4.05 -4.16
N ARG A 369 12.41 -3.91 -5.44
CA ARG A 369 11.12 -4.36 -5.97
C ARG A 369 11.11 -5.89 -6.02
N GLU A 370 9.93 -6.48 -5.97
CA GLU A 370 9.77 -7.93 -6.08
C GLU A 370 10.42 -8.49 -7.37
N GLY A 371 10.16 -7.85 -8.51
CA GLY A 371 10.81 -8.18 -9.79
C GLY A 371 12.28 -7.75 -9.91
N GLY A 372 12.80 -6.96 -8.96
CA GLY A 372 14.19 -6.50 -8.91
C GLY A 372 15.14 -7.47 -8.18
N ARG A 373 14.63 -8.56 -7.58
CA ARG A 373 15.41 -9.56 -6.82
C ARG A 373 16.10 -10.56 -7.75
N GLN A 374 17.09 -10.07 -8.46
CA GLN A 374 17.92 -10.83 -9.40
C GLN A 374 19.39 -10.51 -9.20
N ASN A 375 20.26 -11.35 -9.78
CA ASN A 375 21.69 -11.08 -9.77
C ASN A 375 21.94 -9.70 -10.38
N LEU A 376 22.58 -8.81 -9.62
CA LEU A 376 22.74 -7.42 -10.01
C LEU A 376 24.12 -6.94 -9.59
N VAL A 377 24.84 -6.30 -10.51
CA VAL A 377 26.11 -5.64 -10.23
C VAL A 377 25.90 -4.16 -10.47
N TYR A 378 26.26 -3.34 -9.49
CA TYR A 378 26.07 -1.90 -9.56
C TYR A 378 27.23 -1.18 -8.91
N ALA A 379 27.41 0.07 -9.31
CA ALA A 379 28.43 0.94 -8.74
C ALA A 379 27.82 2.00 -7.83
N VAL A 380 28.63 2.44 -6.86
CA VAL A 380 28.30 3.48 -5.91
C VAL A 380 29.46 4.47 -5.87
N GLN A 381 29.16 5.77 -5.89
CA GLN A 381 30.16 6.82 -5.81
C GLN A 381 29.65 7.99 -4.97
N ALA A 382 30.53 8.59 -4.18
CA ALA A 382 30.27 9.87 -3.52
C ALA A 382 30.66 11.01 -4.47
N VAL A 383 29.73 11.94 -4.68
CA VAL A 383 29.94 13.15 -5.46
C VAL A 383 29.74 14.37 -4.56
N THR A 384 30.58 15.38 -4.73
CA THR A 384 30.41 16.68 -4.07
C THR A 384 29.19 17.41 -4.63
N GLU A 385 28.68 18.44 -3.94
CA GLU A 385 27.59 19.27 -4.45
C GLU A 385 27.91 19.93 -5.80
N ALA A 386 29.20 20.19 -6.08
CA ALA A 386 29.69 20.70 -7.37
C ALA A 386 29.70 19.63 -8.49
N GLY A 387 29.25 18.40 -8.21
CA GLY A 387 29.21 17.29 -9.16
C GLY A 387 30.57 16.62 -9.41
N ALA A 388 31.64 17.07 -8.75
CA ALA A 388 32.94 16.41 -8.84
C ALA A 388 32.94 15.14 -7.98
N ALA A 389 33.47 14.05 -8.52
CA ALA A 389 33.67 12.81 -7.79
C ALA A 389 34.59 13.05 -6.58
N SER A 390 34.11 12.68 -5.39
CA SER A 390 34.83 12.87 -4.12
C SER A 390 35.61 11.62 -3.69
N GLY A 391 35.54 10.52 -4.45
CA GLY A 391 36.16 9.26 -4.07
C GLY A 391 36.06 8.16 -5.14
N PRO A 392 36.61 6.97 -4.86
CA PRO A 392 36.60 5.85 -5.79
C PRO A 392 35.17 5.37 -6.07
N ARG A 393 34.96 4.91 -7.29
CA ARG A 393 33.73 4.22 -7.68
C ARG A 393 33.81 2.78 -7.18
N LEU A 394 33.00 2.45 -6.19
CA LEU A 394 32.96 1.13 -5.56
C LEU A 394 31.90 0.24 -6.22
N VAL A 395 32.19 -1.03 -6.42
CA VAL A 395 31.26 -2.01 -7.01
C VAL A 395 30.67 -2.90 -5.92
N HIS A 396 29.36 -3.15 -5.98
CA HIS A 396 28.68 -4.12 -5.14
C HIS A 396 27.82 -5.05 -6.00
N ALA A 397 27.62 -6.29 -5.54
CA ALA A 397 26.83 -7.29 -6.23
C ALA A 397 25.78 -7.90 -5.31
N LEU A 398 24.56 -8.05 -5.82
CA LEU A 398 23.50 -8.87 -5.25
C LEU A 398 23.49 -10.21 -5.98
N THR A 399 23.51 -11.33 -5.26
CA THR A 399 23.63 -12.69 -5.83
C THR A 399 22.62 -13.65 -5.20
N ARG A 400 22.07 -14.61 -5.93
CA ARG A 400 21.11 -15.61 -5.41
C ARG A 400 21.76 -16.70 -4.54
#